data_AF-A0A6B3SS52-F1
#
_entry.id   AF-A0A6B3SS52-F1
#
_cell.length_a   1.000
_cell.length_b   1.000
_cell.length_c   1.000
_cell.angle_alpha   90.00
_cell.angle_beta   90.00
_cell.angle_gamma   90.00
#
_symmetry.space_group_name_H-M   'P 1'
#
loop_
_entity.id
_entity.type
_entity.pdbx_description
1 polymer ?
#
loop_
_entity_poly.entity_id
_entity_poly.type
_entity_poly.pdbx_seq_one_letter_code
_entity_poly.pdbx_strand_id
1 'polypeptide(L)'
;MIGLISLTVILLTHSAPAPAVTLDAALNEQVVMIPVVSGGESVDLETTIFKPPGEGPFPLVIMNHGKALGNPRAQGRDRFVVLSREFVRRGYAVVIPMRKGFSKSTGDYTDPGCNMTAHGQMQADDLQGTLEYLRGQTWVDKDRIVVAGQSYGGLTALAFGTRNFPGVRGLINFAGGLRMHGGDCRWEASLVKAFANFGGRTALPSLWFYGANDQHFSPELASRMYDAYNQAGGHAKLVAFGAFKKDAHGMSGSRDGVKIWWPETEKFLREVGMPTEPVIALSDEIKIPKTEFASIENIGAVPYLRDRGREQYKVFLSKPFPRAFAVSPTGAWSWAEDGDDPVEQVLAECQKNSSQPCKLYAVDNNVVWADNQPVTTAAAPVAPSAQALTGP
;
A
#
# COMPACT_ATOMS: atom_id res chain seq x y z
N MET A 1 37.87 -34.19 -47.32
CA MET A 1 36.73 -33.36 -46.91
C MET A 1 35.96 -34.11 -45.84
N ILE A 2 36.11 -33.73 -44.57
CA ILE A 2 35.36 -34.27 -43.44
C ILE A 2 34.42 -33.15 -42.99
N GLY A 3 33.11 -33.35 -43.15
CA GLY A 3 32.09 -32.36 -42.76
C GLY A 3 31.77 -32.51 -41.28
N LEU A 4 32.01 -31.45 -40.49
CA LEU A 4 31.51 -31.33 -39.12
C LEU A 4 30.04 -30.92 -39.14
N ILE A 5 29.19 -31.72 -38.49
CA ILE A 5 27.81 -31.37 -38.17
C ILE A 5 27.83 -30.68 -36.79
N SER A 6 27.57 -29.36 -36.76
CA SER A 6 27.38 -28.61 -35.51
C SER A 6 25.99 -28.87 -34.95
N LEU A 7 25.93 -29.46 -33.75
CA LEU A 7 24.71 -29.66 -32.99
C LEU A 7 24.42 -28.37 -32.19
N THR A 8 23.43 -27.59 -32.60
CA THR A 8 23.00 -26.38 -31.88
C THR A 8 22.10 -26.78 -30.71
N VAL A 9 22.58 -26.61 -29.48
CA VAL A 9 21.79 -26.78 -28.26
C VAL A 9 20.95 -25.52 -28.06
N ILE A 10 19.63 -25.62 -28.24
CA ILE A 10 18.68 -24.56 -27.91
C ILE A 10 18.46 -24.60 -26.38
N LEU A 11 19.08 -23.68 -25.64
CA LEU A 11 18.75 -23.45 -24.24
C LEU A 11 17.37 -22.78 -24.16
N LEU A 12 16.34 -23.56 -23.85
CA LEU A 12 15.05 -23.05 -23.41
C LEU A 12 15.21 -22.46 -22.00
N THR A 13 15.43 -21.15 -21.92
CA THR A 13 15.35 -20.40 -20.66
C THR A 13 13.92 -20.50 -20.11
N HIS A 14 13.71 -21.35 -19.11
CA HIS A 14 12.46 -21.39 -18.36
C HIS A 14 12.43 -20.15 -17.46
N SER A 15 11.75 -19.10 -17.90
CA SER A 15 11.39 -17.99 -17.02
C SER A 15 10.54 -18.55 -15.88
N ALA A 16 11.03 -18.45 -14.65
CA ALA A 16 10.23 -18.79 -13.48
C ALA A 16 8.95 -17.94 -13.51
N PRO A 17 7.76 -18.52 -13.27
CA PRO A 17 6.53 -17.74 -13.20
C PRO A 17 6.67 -16.70 -12.10
N ALA A 18 6.32 -15.45 -12.42
CA ALA A 18 6.23 -14.39 -11.43
C ALA A 18 5.32 -14.85 -10.29
N PRO A 19 5.67 -14.57 -9.02
CA PRO A 19 4.81 -14.93 -7.89
C PRO A 19 3.42 -14.35 -8.10
N ALA A 20 2.39 -15.19 -7.92
CA ALA A 20 1.00 -14.76 -8.05
C ALA A 20 0.71 -13.66 -7.01
N VAL A 21 0.14 -12.54 -7.46
CA VAL A 21 -0.31 -11.46 -6.56
C VAL A 21 -1.43 -12.02 -5.69
N THR A 22 -1.24 -12.00 -4.37
CA THR A 22 -2.29 -12.41 -3.43
C THR A 22 -3.23 -11.24 -3.20
N LEU A 23 -4.50 -11.38 -3.60
CA LEU A 23 -5.52 -10.35 -3.48
C LEU A 23 -6.40 -10.58 -2.25
N ASP A 24 -6.77 -9.51 -1.56
CA ASP A 24 -7.74 -9.54 -0.46
C ASP A 24 -9.18 -9.52 -1.02
N ALA A 25 -9.75 -10.71 -1.18
CA ALA A 25 -11.11 -10.89 -1.68
C ALA A 25 -12.17 -10.21 -0.78
N ALA A 26 -11.92 -10.07 0.52
CA ALA A 26 -12.87 -9.42 1.44
C ALA A 26 -12.93 -7.90 1.22
N LEU A 27 -11.89 -7.30 0.62
CA LEU A 27 -11.85 -5.89 0.24
C LEU A 27 -12.10 -5.65 -1.25
N ASN A 28 -12.46 -6.70 -2.01
CA ASN A 28 -12.58 -6.67 -3.47
C ASN A 28 -11.33 -6.00 -4.10
N GLU A 29 -10.15 -6.44 -3.67
CA GLU A 29 -8.90 -5.89 -4.18
C GLU A 29 -8.70 -6.22 -5.65
N GLN A 30 -8.35 -5.20 -6.42
CA GLN A 30 -8.03 -5.28 -7.84
C GLN A 30 -6.70 -4.59 -8.09
N VAL A 31 -5.90 -5.15 -9.00
CA VAL A 31 -4.69 -4.50 -9.51
C VAL A 31 -4.89 -4.28 -11.00
N VAL A 32 -4.86 -3.03 -11.41
CA VAL A 32 -5.10 -2.61 -12.80
C VAL A 32 -4.02 -1.63 -13.25
N MET A 33 -3.72 -1.64 -14.54
CA MET A 33 -2.94 -0.56 -15.16
C MET A 33 -3.93 0.52 -15.61
N ILE A 34 -3.84 1.73 -15.08
CA ILE A 34 -4.67 2.85 -15.52
C ILE A 34 -3.88 3.78 -16.46
N PRO A 35 -4.40 4.09 -17.65
CA PRO A 35 -3.78 5.08 -18.52
C PRO A 35 -4.07 6.49 -18.00
N VAL A 36 -3.03 7.30 -17.80
CA VAL A 36 -3.13 8.68 -17.34
C VAL A 36 -2.21 9.60 -18.14
N VAL A 37 -2.52 10.90 -18.11
CA VAL A 37 -1.59 11.94 -18.55
C VAL A 37 -0.98 12.59 -17.31
N SER A 38 0.32 12.43 -17.12
CA SER A 38 1.09 12.97 -16.01
C SER A 38 2.12 13.98 -16.51
N GLY A 39 1.96 15.25 -16.14
CA GLY A 39 2.88 16.32 -16.55
C GLY A 39 3.00 16.49 -18.07
N GLY A 40 1.95 16.10 -18.83
CA GLY A 40 1.94 16.10 -20.30
C GLY A 40 2.44 14.80 -20.97
N GLU A 41 2.85 13.80 -20.19
CA GLU A 41 3.29 12.49 -20.68
C GLU A 41 2.20 11.43 -20.47
N SER A 42 1.98 10.57 -21.47
CA SER A 42 1.08 9.41 -21.32
C SER A 42 1.81 8.26 -20.63
N VAL A 43 1.28 7.81 -19.49
CA VAL A 43 1.84 6.70 -18.71
C VAL A 43 0.74 5.77 -18.20
N ASP A 44 1.09 4.51 -17.98
CA ASP A 44 0.22 3.53 -17.36
C ASP A 44 0.67 3.32 -15.92
N LEU A 45 -0.21 3.57 -14.95
CA LEU A 45 0.09 3.43 -13.52
C LEU A 45 -0.46 2.10 -12.99
N GLU A 46 0.40 1.27 -12.40
CA GLU A 46 -0.03 0.10 -11.63
C GLU A 46 -0.79 0.58 -10.39
N THR A 47 -2.06 0.25 -10.31
CA THR A 47 -2.98 0.83 -9.34
C THR A 47 -3.71 -0.27 -8.58
N THR A 48 -3.61 -0.20 -7.26
CA THR A 48 -4.42 -1.02 -6.35
C THR A 48 -5.76 -0.33 -6.11
N ILE A 49 -6.86 -1.07 -6.23
CA ILE A 49 -8.20 -0.58 -5.97
C ILE A 49 -8.88 -1.53 -4.98
N PHE A 50 -9.41 -0.98 -3.89
CA PHE A 50 -10.33 -1.68 -3.00
C PHE A 50 -11.72 -1.06 -3.14
N LYS A 51 -12.77 -1.90 -3.21
CA LYS A 51 -14.14 -1.44 -3.42
C LYS A 51 -15.12 -2.12 -2.46
N PRO A 52 -16.06 -1.38 -1.88
CA PRO A 52 -17.28 -1.96 -1.31
C PRO A 52 -18.00 -2.88 -2.29
N PRO A 53 -18.79 -3.85 -1.83
CA PRO A 53 -19.78 -4.51 -2.67
C PRO A 53 -20.80 -3.50 -3.24
N GLY A 54 -21.22 -3.71 -4.48
CA GLY A 54 -22.20 -2.88 -5.19
C GLY A 54 -21.61 -2.07 -6.35
N GLU A 55 -22.47 -1.30 -7.01
CA GLU A 55 -22.12 -0.55 -8.23
C GLU A 55 -21.63 0.88 -7.97
N GLY A 56 -21.73 1.36 -6.72
CA GLY A 56 -21.43 2.76 -6.35
C GLY A 56 -22.63 3.71 -6.58
N PRO A 57 -22.39 5.03 -6.69
CA PRO A 57 -21.09 5.70 -6.58
C PRO A 57 -20.54 5.69 -5.14
N PHE A 58 -19.25 5.41 -5.01
CA PHE A 58 -18.55 5.35 -3.72
C PHE A 58 -17.74 6.64 -3.48
N PRO A 59 -17.82 7.24 -2.28
CA PRO A 59 -16.81 8.19 -1.82
C PRO A 59 -15.40 7.61 -2.02
N LEU A 60 -14.44 8.48 -2.32
CA LEU A 60 -13.10 8.06 -2.73
C LEU A 60 -12.05 8.48 -1.71
N VAL A 61 -11.16 7.56 -1.36
CA VAL A 61 -9.83 7.89 -0.85
C VAL A 61 -8.80 7.55 -1.91
N ILE A 62 -7.98 8.54 -2.29
CA ILE A 62 -6.74 8.26 -3.03
C ILE A 62 -5.57 8.28 -2.04
N MET A 63 -4.94 7.13 -1.82
CA MET A 63 -3.87 6.96 -0.84
C MET A 63 -2.52 6.86 -1.54
N ASN A 64 -1.57 7.68 -1.12
CA ASN A 64 -0.30 7.85 -1.80
C ASN A 64 0.86 7.21 -1.03
N HIS A 65 1.64 6.39 -1.75
CA HIS A 65 2.77 5.67 -1.20
C HIS A 65 3.99 6.53 -0.89
N GLY A 66 4.84 6.06 0.01
CA GLY A 66 6.14 6.66 0.33
C GLY A 66 7.20 6.41 -0.74
N LYS A 67 8.47 6.52 -0.35
CA LYS A 67 9.61 6.11 -1.18
C LYS A 67 10.69 5.53 -0.30
N ALA A 68 11.07 4.28 -0.56
CA ALA A 68 12.24 3.68 0.07
C ALA A 68 13.55 4.10 -0.63
N LEU A 69 14.68 3.81 0.02
CA LEU A 69 15.99 3.91 -0.61
C LEU A 69 16.13 2.91 -1.77
N GLY A 70 17.00 3.23 -2.73
CA GLY A 70 17.24 2.40 -3.91
C GLY A 70 16.34 2.73 -5.10
N ASN A 71 16.33 1.82 -6.08
CA ASN A 71 15.63 2.00 -7.35
C ASN A 71 14.09 1.98 -7.15
N PRO A 72 13.35 3.06 -7.48
CA PRO A 72 11.89 3.09 -7.41
C PRO A 72 11.19 1.95 -8.18
N ARG A 73 11.74 1.54 -9.33
CA ARG A 73 11.22 0.40 -10.13
C ARG A 73 11.29 -0.94 -9.41
N ALA A 74 12.24 -1.08 -8.49
CA ALA A 74 12.41 -2.32 -7.72
C ALA A 74 11.58 -2.33 -6.43
N GLN A 75 10.85 -1.26 -6.13
CA GLN A 75 9.96 -1.20 -4.97
C GLN A 75 8.66 -1.94 -5.30
N GLY A 76 8.19 -2.72 -4.33
CA GLY A 76 6.92 -3.42 -4.43
C GLY A 76 5.75 -2.44 -4.53
N ARG A 77 4.59 -2.97 -4.90
CA ARG A 77 3.33 -2.23 -4.92
C ARG A 77 2.86 -2.00 -3.48
N ASP A 78 2.43 -0.79 -3.16
CA ASP A 78 1.81 -0.47 -1.88
C ASP A 78 0.31 -0.80 -1.87
N ARG A 79 -0.19 -1.24 -0.72
CA ARG A 79 -1.58 -1.71 -0.55
C ARG A 79 -2.36 -0.94 0.52
N PHE A 80 -1.71 -0.43 1.55
CA PHE A 80 -2.36 0.21 2.69
C PHE A 80 -3.56 -0.59 3.23
N VAL A 81 -3.49 -1.93 3.29
CA VAL A 81 -4.61 -2.83 3.61
C VAL A 81 -5.34 -2.45 4.90
N VAL A 82 -4.61 -2.09 5.97
CA VAL A 82 -5.23 -1.71 7.25
C VAL A 82 -6.03 -0.43 7.11
N LEU A 83 -5.45 0.60 6.48
CA LEU A 83 -6.12 1.87 6.22
C LEU A 83 -7.30 1.66 5.26
N SER A 84 -7.09 0.91 4.18
CA SER A 84 -8.09 0.62 3.15
C SER A 84 -9.30 -0.06 3.76
N ARG A 85 -9.11 -1.03 4.66
CA ARG A 85 -10.21 -1.71 5.38
C ARG A 85 -11.07 -0.74 6.19
N GLU A 86 -10.45 0.22 6.89
CA GLU A 86 -11.17 1.22 7.69
C GLU A 86 -12.02 2.19 6.85
N PHE A 87 -11.62 2.45 5.61
CA PHE A 87 -12.40 3.25 4.67
C PHE A 87 -13.45 2.40 3.93
N VAL A 88 -13.10 1.20 3.46
CA VAL A 88 -14.05 0.31 2.77
C VAL A 88 -15.21 -0.05 3.70
N ARG A 89 -14.98 -0.32 4.99
CA ARG A 89 -16.08 -0.59 5.95
C ARG A 89 -17.10 0.56 6.05
N ARG A 90 -16.74 1.78 5.63
CA ARG A 90 -17.57 3.00 5.60
C ARG A 90 -18.07 3.37 4.21
N GLY A 91 -17.96 2.43 3.27
CA GLY A 91 -18.50 2.58 1.91
C GLY A 91 -17.59 3.35 0.96
N TYR A 92 -16.32 3.55 1.29
CA TYR A 92 -15.37 4.21 0.39
C TYR A 92 -14.72 3.21 -0.55
N ALA A 93 -14.53 3.61 -1.80
CA ALA A 93 -13.49 3.04 -2.62
C ALA A 93 -12.13 3.64 -2.22
N VAL A 94 -11.08 2.82 -2.21
CA VAL A 94 -9.70 3.25 -1.91
C VAL A 94 -8.81 2.92 -3.10
N VAL A 95 -8.13 3.92 -3.64
CA VAL A 95 -7.28 3.81 -4.82
C VAL A 95 -5.86 4.21 -4.46
N ILE A 96 -4.89 3.34 -4.76
CA ILE A 96 -3.46 3.54 -4.48
C ILE A 96 -2.70 3.38 -5.80
N PRO A 97 -2.47 4.48 -6.54
CA PRO A 97 -1.64 4.43 -7.72
C PRO A 97 -0.17 4.35 -7.31
N MET A 98 0.58 3.40 -7.88
CA MET A 98 2.03 3.49 -7.90
C MET A 98 2.41 4.57 -8.91
N ARG A 99 3.07 5.62 -8.44
CA ARG A 99 3.42 6.81 -9.23
C ARG A 99 4.41 6.48 -10.34
N LYS A 100 4.55 7.37 -11.33
CA LYS A 100 5.38 7.14 -12.52
C LYS A 100 6.81 6.70 -12.13
N GLY A 101 7.31 5.66 -12.79
CA GLY A 101 8.62 5.08 -12.52
C GLY A 101 8.74 4.24 -11.23
N PHE A 102 7.67 4.05 -10.45
CA PHE A 102 7.63 3.11 -9.33
C PHE A 102 7.02 1.77 -9.74
N SER A 103 7.51 0.69 -9.12
CA SER A 103 7.00 -0.67 -9.34
C SER A 103 6.82 -0.98 -10.84
N LYS A 104 5.63 -1.45 -11.25
CA LYS A 104 5.34 -1.74 -12.66
C LYS A 104 4.75 -0.56 -13.45
N SER A 105 4.54 0.61 -12.84
CA SER A 105 4.08 1.80 -13.56
C SER A 105 5.09 2.23 -14.63
N THR A 106 4.64 2.63 -15.82
CA THR A 106 5.53 3.06 -16.90
C THR A 106 6.17 4.43 -16.61
N GLY A 107 6.95 4.95 -17.55
CA GLY A 107 7.71 6.20 -17.41
C GLY A 107 8.88 6.11 -16.43
N ASP A 108 9.50 7.25 -16.16
CA ASP A 108 10.68 7.36 -15.32
C ASP A 108 10.45 8.23 -14.08
N TYR A 109 11.10 7.83 -12.99
CA TYR A 109 11.19 8.65 -11.78
C TYR A 109 12.26 9.71 -11.96
N THR A 110 11.90 10.97 -11.75
CA THR A 110 12.83 12.11 -11.81
C THR A 110 13.13 12.64 -10.42
N ASP A 111 14.42 12.84 -10.12
CA ASP A 111 14.89 13.43 -8.87
C ASP A 111 15.30 14.90 -9.11
N PRO A 112 14.52 15.89 -8.64
CA PRO A 112 14.85 17.31 -8.73
C PRO A 112 15.88 17.77 -7.68
N GLY A 113 16.55 16.83 -7.02
CA GLY A 113 17.56 17.11 -6.00
C GLY A 113 16.95 17.82 -4.78
N CYS A 114 17.60 18.87 -4.30
CA CYS A 114 17.19 19.51 -3.05
C CYS A 114 15.84 20.25 -3.12
N ASN A 115 15.15 20.28 -4.27
CA ASN A 115 13.90 21.02 -4.43
C ASN A 115 12.68 20.20 -3.98
N MET A 116 12.34 20.29 -2.69
CA MET A 116 11.21 19.57 -2.07
C MET A 116 9.84 20.00 -2.62
N THR A 117 9.72 21.25 -3.07
CA THR A 117 8.49 21.72 -3.74
C THR A 117 8.29 20.99 -5.07
N ALA A 118 9.34 20.88 -5.88
CA ALA A 118 9.29 20.17 -7.16
C ALA A 118 9.04 18.67 -6.96
N HIS A 119 9.67 18.06 -5.96
CA HIS A 119 9.38 16.67 -5.57
C HIS A 119 7.89 16.44 -5.35
N GLY A 120 7.24 17.23 -4.49
CA GLY A 120 5.80 17.09 -4.24
C GLY A 120 4.95 17.37 -5.49
N GLN A 121 5.25 18.44 -6.25
CA GLN A 121 4.45 18.85 -7.40
C GLN A 121 4.53 17.87 -8.58
N MET A 122 5.70 17.30 -8.88
CA MET A 122 5.83 16.31 -9.94
C MET A 122 5.10 15.01 -9.61
N GLN A 123 5.11 14.59 -8.35
CA GLN A 123 4.33 13.43 -7.92
C GLN A 123 2.82 13.73 -7.93
N ALA A 124 2.42 14.97 -7.63
CA ALA A 124 1.02 15.39 -7.69
C ALA A 124 0.43 15.38 -9.11
N ASP A 125 1.27 15.46 -10.16
CA ASP A 125 0.81 15.32 -11.55
C ASP A 125 0.29 13.91 -11.84
N ASP A 126 0.90 12.86 -11.25
CA ASP A 126 0.40 11.47 -11.36
C ASP A 126 -0.97 11.31 -10.68
N LEU A 127 -1.19 11.98 -9.53
CA LEU A 127 -2.47 11.97 -8.82
C LEU A 127 -3.54 12.71 -9.61
N GLN A 128 -3.18 13.82 -10.24
CA GLN A 128 -4.10 14.57 -11.08
C GLN A 128 -4.59 13.71 -12.24
N GLY A 129 -3.67 13.07 -12.99
CA GLY A 129 -4.04 12.14 -14.06
C GLY A 129 -4.87 10.95 -13.55
N THR A 130 -4.54 10.41 -12.37
CA THR A 130 -5.32 9.34 -11.74
C THR A 130 -6.76 9.78 -11.43
N LEU A 131 -6.95 10.95 -10.83
CA LEU A 131 -8.28 11.46 -10.49
C LEU A 131 -9.08 11.87 -11.74
N GLU A 132 -8.43 12.37 -12.78
CA GLU A 132 -9.05 12.61 -14.09
C GLU A 132 -9.57 11.30 -14.69
N TYR A 133 -8.79 10.22 -14.66
CA TYR A 133 -9.23 8.88 -15.06
C TYR A 133 -10.41 8.37 -14.21
N LEU A 134 -10.32 8.50 -12.88
CA LEU A 134 -11.34 8.04 -11.95
C LEU A 134 -12.67 8.79 -12.10
N ARG A 135 -12.64 10.08 -12.47
CA ARG A 135 -13.86 10.84 -12.79
C ARG A 135 -14.63 10.29 -14.00
N GLY A 136 -13.99 9.50 -14.86
CA GLY A 136 -14.65 8.78 -15.94
C GLY A 136 -15.41 7.53 -15.49
N GLN A 137 -15.17 7.06 -14.26
CA GLN A 137 -15.75 5.83 -13.74
C GLN A 137 -17.14 6.08 -13.13
N THR A 138 -18.10 5.20 -13.41
CA THR A 138 -19.49 5.30 -12.91
C THR A 138 -19.61 4.98 -11.43
N TRP A 139 -18.70 4.18 -10.89
CA TRP A 139 -18.69 3.74 -9.50
C TRP A 139 -18.02 4.76 -8.55
N VAL A 140 -17.47 5.88 -9.05
CA VAL A 140 -16.83 6.92 -8.23
C VAL A 140 -17.82 8.05 -7.93
N ASP A 141 -17.96 8.39 -6.67
CA ASP A 141 -18.55 9.66 -6.25
C ASP A 141 -17.53 10.79 -6.45
N LYS A 142 -17.82 11.65 -7.41
CA LYS A 142 -16.90 12.70 -7.88
C LYS A 142 -16.89 13.91 -6.97
N ASP A 143 -17.82 14.01 -6.02
CA ASP A 143 -17.99 15.15 -5.12
C ASP A 143 -17.51 14.88 -3.70
N ARG A 144 -17.14 13.62 -3.39
CA ARG A 144 -16.70 13.17 -2.07
C ARG A 144 -15.36 12.45 -2.17
N ILE A 145 -14.29 13.23 -2.29
CA ILE A 145 -12.92 12.74 -2.44
C ILE A 145 -12.05 13.23 -1.29
N VAL A 146 -11.25 12.33 -0.71
CA VAL A 146 -10.17 12.65 0.23
C VAL A 146 -8.85 12.17 -0.35
N VAL A 147 -7.82 13.02 -0.25
CA VAL A 147 -6.46 12.69 -0.70
C VAL A 147 -5.61 12.42 0.54
N ALA A 148 -5.09 11.21 0.64
CA ALA A 148 -4.26 10.80 1.77
C ALA A 148 -2.86 10.38 1.29
N GLY A 149 -1.88 10.40 2.17
CA GLY A 149 -0.57 9.85 1.84
C GLY A 149 0.32 9.66 3.06
N GLN A 150 1.28 8.74 2.92
CA GLN A 150 2.28 8.46 3.95
C GLN A 150 3.69 8.79 3.44
N SER A 151 4.53 9.38 4.30
CA SER A 151 5.91 9.75 3.94
C SER A 151 5.96 10.63 2.69
N TYR A 152 6.66 10.19 1.64
CA TYR A 152 6.70 10.92 0.36
C TYR A 152 5.30 11.13 -0.25
N GLY A 153 4.38 10.20 0.00
CA GLY A 153 2.98 10.33 -0.37
C GLY A 153 2.25 11.42 0.41
N GLY A 154 2.61 11.68 1.67
CA GLY A 154 2.07 12.77 2.47
C GLY A 154 2.51 14.15 1.95
N LEU A 155 3.79 14.27 1.55
CA LEU A 155 4.28 15.45 0.83
C LEU A 155 3.50 15.66 -0.49
N THR A 156 3.26 14.56 -1.22
CA THR A 156 2.51 14.56 -2.48
C THR A 156 1.05 14.97 -2.27
N ALA A 157 0.38 14.48 -1.23
CA ALA A 157 -1.00 14.83 -0.90
C ALA A 157 -1.17 16.34 -0.62
N LEU A 158 -0.24 16.93 0.13
CA LEU A 158 -0.24 18.37 0.40
C LEU A 158 0.07 19.19 -0.86
N ALA A 159 1.01 18.74 -1.70
CA ALA A 159 1.29 19.38 -2.98
C ALA A 159 0.07 19.34 -3.93
N PHE A 160 -0.60 18.19 -3.99
CA PHE A 160 -1.83 18.03 -4.77
C PHE A 160 -2.95 18.95 -4.26
N GLY A 161 -3.00 19.22 -2.96
CA GLY A 161 -3.93 20.17 -2.35
C GLY A 161 -3.89 21.58 -2.95
N THR A 162 -2.82 21.97 -3.65
CA THR A 162 -2.73 23.26 -4.34
C THR A 162 -3.44 23.31 -5.69
N ARG A 163 -3.99 22.19 -6.17
CA ARG A 163 -4.60 22.07 -7.51
C ARG A 163 -6.08 22.44 -7.54
N ASN A 164 -6.73 22.60 -6.38
CA ASN A 164 -8.17 22.88 -6.25
C ASN A 164 -9.04 21.92 -7.09
N PHE A 165 -8.70 20.63 -7.07
CA PHE A 165 -9.38 19.63 -7.87
C PHE A 165 -10.85 19.48 -7.41
N PRO A 166 -11.84 19.57 -8.31
CA PRO A 166 -13.26 19.48 -7.94
C PRO A 166 -13.60 18.21 -7.18
N GLY A 167 -14.37 18.36 -6.10
CA GLY A 167 -14.84 17.25 -5.27
C GLY A 167 -13.87 16.77 -4.19
N VAL A 168 -12.64 17.28 -4.17
CA VAL A 168 -11.70 17.03 -3.07
C VAL A 168 -12.10 17.89 -1.88
N ARG A 169 -12.36 17.23 -0.75
CA ARG A 169 -12.89 17.85 0.47
C ARG A 169 -11.85 18.08 1.55
N GLY A 170 -10.77 17.29 1.54
CA GLY A 170 -9.73 17.39 2.56
C GLY A 170 -8.53 16.52 2.27
N LEU A 171 -7.43 16.80 2.99
CA LEU A 171 -6.15 16.12 2.85
C LEU A 171 -5.79 15.41 4.16
N ILE A 172 -5.25 14.20 4.09
CA ILE A 172 -4.72 13.48 5.26
C ILE A 172 -3.24 13.18 5.07
N ASN A 173 -2.43 13.69 5.98
CA ASN A 173 -0.97 13.60 5.92
C ASN A 173 -0.44 12.70 7.06
N PHE A 174 -0.06 11.47 6.73
CA PHE A 174 0.57 10.54 7.67
C PHE A 174 2.10 10.65 7.58
N ALA A 175 2.73 11.29 8.57
CA ALA A 175 4.18 11.45 8.63
C ALA A 175 4.79 11.92 7.30
N GLY A 176 4.19 12.91 6.65
CA GLY A 176 4.57 13.31 5.30
C GLY A 176 5.87 14.09 5.22
N GLY A 177 6.63 13.82 4.17
CA GLY A 177 7.86 14.50 3.86
C GLY A 177 8.73 13.67 2.92
N LEU A 178 9.93 14.16 2.62
CA LEU A 178 10.95 13.38 1.93
C LEU A 178 12.29 13.62 2.60
N ARG A 179 12.93 12.54 3.06
CA ARG A 179 14.27 12.60 3.61
C ARG A 179 15.29 12.35 2.50
N MET A 180 16.25 13.25 2.37
CA MET A 180 17.43 13.03 1.54
C MET A 180 18.59 12.51 2.38
N HIS A 181 19.44 11.70 1.77
CA HIS A 181 20.62 11.13 2.40
C HIS A 181 21.88 11.59 1.66
N GLY A 182 22.85 12.14 2.41
CA GLY A 182 24.12 12.62 1.88
C GLY A 182 24.04 13.95 1.13
N GLY A 183 25.21 14.46 0.72
CA GLY A 183 25.37 15.72 -0.02
C GLY A 183 25.16 16.98 0.82
N ASP A 184 25.30 18.14 0.17
CA ASP A 184 25.19 19.47 0.80
C ASP A 184 23.74 19.98 0.91
N CYS A 185 22.76 19.14 0.59
CA CYS A 185 21.36 19.54 0.62
C CYS A 185 20.88 19.72 2.06
N ARG A 186 20.48 20.95 2.38
CA ARG A 186 19.70 21.28 3.58
C ARG A 186 18.24 20.86 3.41
N TRP A 187 18.01 19.56 3.25
CA TRP A 187 16.72 18.99 2.88
C TRP A 187 15.60 19.38 3.85
N GLU A 188 15.86 19.43 5.15
CA GLU A 188 14.86 19.86 6.14
C GLU A 188 14.36 21.30 5.92
N ALA A 189 15.28 22.22 5.62
CA ALA A 189 14.92 23.61 5.36
C ALA A 189 14.15 23.74 4.03
N SER A 190 14.57 22.97 3.02
CA SER A 190 13.84 22.89 1.75
C SER A 190 12.44 22.29 1.95
N LEU A 191 12.30 21.29 2.83
CA LEU A 191 11.04 20.64 3.15
C LEU A 191 10.08 21.60 3.85
N VAL A 192 10.55 22.34 4.87
CA VAL A 192 9.77 23.41 5.51
C VAL A 192 9.31 24.46 4.49
N LYS A 193 10.18 24.86 3.55
CA LYS A 193 9.84 25.78 2.46
C LYS A 193 8.77 25.20 1.52
N ALA A 194 8.83 23.91 1.22
CA ALA A 194 7.81 23.23 0.41
C ALA A 194 6.45 23.24 1.09
N PHE A 195 6.41 22.91 2.38
CA PHE A 195 5.18 22.95 3.18
C PHE A 195 4.60 24.37 3.26
N ALA A 196 5.42 25.41 3.48
CA ALA A 196 4.96 26.80 3.40
C ALA A 196 4.36 27.13 2.02
N ASN A 197 5.02 26.70 0.94
CA ASN A 197 4.53 26.93 -0.41
C ASN A 197 3.16 26.28 -0.66
N PHE A 198 2.94 25.07 -0.16
CA PHE A 198 1.67 24.37 -0.30
C PHE A 198 0.56 25.02 0.54
N GLY A 199 0.87 25.38 1.79
CA GLY A 199 -0.07 26.07 2.69
C GLY A 199 -0.58 27.38 2.10
N GLY A 200 0.30 28.18 1.49
CA GLY A 200 -0.11 29.45 0.88
C GLY A 200 -0.83 29.35 -0.47
N ARG A 201 -1.14 28.14 -0.95
CA ARG A 201 -1.81 27.91 -2.24
C ARG A 201 -3.03 27.02 -2.17
N THR A 202 -3.24 26.32 -1.06
CA THR A 202 -4.39 25.44 -0.88
C THR A 202 -5.50 26.14 -0.10
N ALA A 203 -6.74 25.85 -0.47
CA ALA A 203 -7.92 26.23 0.31
C ALA A 203 -8.50 25.03 1.10
N LEU A 204 -7.90 23.85 0.98
CA LEU A 204 -8.41 22.63 1.58
C LEU A 204 -7.94 22.50 3.04
N PRO A 205 -8.81 22.07 3.96
CA PRO A 205 -8.38 21.70 5.30
C PRO A 205 -7.58 20.39 5.25
N SER A 206 -6.68 20.21 6.21
CA SER A 206 -5.83 19.02 6.29
C SER A 206 -5.63 18.50 7.71
N LEU A 207 -5.54 17.18 7.85
CA LEU A 207 -5.28 16.49 9.12
C LEU A 207 -3.95 15.76 9.07
N TRP A 208 -3.06 16.04 10.03
CA TRP A 208 -1.68 15.56 10.01
C TRP A 208 -1.38 14.70 11.23
N PHE A 209 -0.61 13.64 11.04
CA PHE A 209 -0.18 12.74 12.12
C PHE A 209 1.35 12.62 12.13
N TYR A 210 1.99 12.96 13.25
CA TYR A 210 3.44 12.79 13.46
C TYR A 210 3.68 12.26 14.88
N GLY A 211 4.57 11.27 15.02
CA GLY A 211 4.80 10.58 16.29
C GLY A 211 6.16 10.91 16.92
N ALA A 212 6.27 10.74 18.23
CA ALA A 212 7.44 11.19 19.00
C ALA A 212 8.75 10.46 18.64
N ASN A 213 8.69 9.22 18.16
CA ASN A 213 9.85 8.40 17.77
C ASN A 213 9.92 8.14 16.25
N ASP A 214 9.36 9.03 15.42
CA ASP A 214 9.51 8.93 13.97
C ASP A 214 10.99 9.11 13.57
N GLN A 215 11.57 8.12 12.89
CA GLN A 215 12.99 8.10 12.54
C GLN A 215 13.36 8.96 11.33
N HIS A 216 12.37 9.52 10.64
CA HIS A 216 12.54 10.36 9.45
C HIS A 216 12.22 11.83 9.74
N PHE A 217 11.15 12.10 10.48
CA PHE A 217 10.62 13.43 10.70
C PHE A 217 10.42 13.67 12.20
N SER A 218 11.44 14.22 12.85
CA SER A 218 11.40 14.50 14.29
C SER A 218 10.25 15.44 14.67
N PRO A 219 9.79 15.43 15.94
CA PRO A 219 8.77 16.36 16.42
C PRO A 219 9.10 17.84 16.12
N GLU A 220 10.38 18.22 16.22
CA GLU A 220 10.84 19.58 15.92
C GLU A 220 10.70 19.92 14.44
N LEU A 221 11.04 19.00 13.53
CA LEU A 221 10.86 19.18 12.10
C LEU A 221 9.36 19.21 11.74
N ALA A 222 8.55 18.31 12.31
CA ALA A 222 7.10 18.29 12.12
C ALA A 222 6.45 19.61 12.55
N SER A 223 6.82 20.16 13.71
CA SER A 223 6.36 21.47 14.18
C SER A 223 6.73 22.58 13.20
N ARG A 224 8.00 22.65 12.75
CA ARG A 224 8.43 23.66 11.78
C ARG A 224 7.65 23.59 10.46
N MET A 225 7.39 22.39 9.95
CA MET A 225 6.58 22.20 8.74
C MET A 225 5.14 22.66 8.94
N TYR A 226 4.52 22.31 10.07
CA TYR A 226 3.16 22.69 10.43
C TYR A 226 3.01 24.20 10.58
N ASP A 227 3.92 24.83 11.34
CA ASP A 227 3.91 26.27 11.57
C ASP A 227 4.07 27.03 10.26
N ALA A 228 5.02 26.62 9.41
CA ALA A 228 5.26 27.27 8.14
C ALA A 228 4.08 27.12 7.15
N TYR A 229 3.42 25.96 7.14
CA TYR A 229 2.22 25.72 6.32
C TYR A 229 1.05 26.62 6.75
N ASN A 230 0.75 26.69 8.05
CA ASN A 230 -0.36 27.50 8.56
C ASN A 230 -0.08 29.00 8.51
N GLN A 231 1.15 29.44 8.79
CA GLN A 231 1.54 30.85 8.66
C GLN A 231 1.44 31.35 7.21
N ALA A 232 1.62 30.46 6.24
CA ALA A 232 1.46 30.79 4.83
C ALA A 232 -0.02 30.88 4.38
N GLY A 233 -0.98 30.46 5.21
CA GLY A 233 -2.41 30.50 4.91
C GLY A 233 -3.11 29.13 4.90
N GLY A 234 -2.37 28.04 5.12
CA GLY A 234 -2.94 26.71 5.17
C GLY A 234 -3.82 26.49 6.41
N HIS A 235 -4.67 25.46 6.34
CA HIS A 235 -5.56 25.06 7.44
C HIS A 235 -5.28 23.61 7.83
N ALA A 236 -4.20 23.39 8.59
CA ALA A 236 -3.84 22.07 9.09
C ALA A 236 -4.21 21.90 10.57
N LYS A 237 -4.66 20.70 10.94
CA LYS A 237 -4.71 20.22 12.32
C LYS A 237 -3.60 19.18 12.52
N LEU A 238 -2.71 19.43 13.47
CA LEU A 238 -1.64 18.49 13.84
C LEU A 238 -2.06 17.61 15.01
N VAL A 239 -2.01 16.30 14.79
CA VAL A 239 -2.09 15.27 15.81
C VAL A 239 -0.68 14.78 16.08
N ALA A 240 -0.03 15.41 17.06
CA ALA A 240 1.24 14.94 17.60
C ALA A 240 0.97 13.83 18.61
N PHE A 241 1.35 12.59 18.30
CA PHE A 241 1.14 11.45 19.18
C PHE A 241 2.46 10.98 19.81
N GLY A 242 2.36 10.18 20.89
CA GLY A 242 3.51 9.66 21.61
C GLY A 242 4.36 8.67 20.78
N ALA A 243 5.25 7.96 21.45
CA ALA A 243 6.02 6.92 20.79
C ALA A 243 5.08 5.80 20.31
N PHE A 244 5.35 5.28 19.10
CA PHE A 244 4.64 4.14 18.55
C PHE A 244 5.64 3.06 18.16
N LYS A 245 5.54 1.92 18.85
CA LYS A 245 6.37 0.73 18.63
C LYS A 245 7.86 1.11 18.50
N LYS A 246 8.56 0.58 17.49
CA LYS A 246 9.98 0.90 17.23
C LYS A 246 10.17 2.19 16.44
N ASP A 247 9.19 2.53 15.60
CA ASP A 247 9.22 3.71 14.75
C ASP A 247 7.78 4.16 14.47
N ALA A 248 7.47 5.41 14.79
CA ALA A 248 6.16 5.98 14.54
C ALA A 248 5.85 6.18 13.05
N HIS A 249 6.87 6.10 12.19
CA HIS A 249 6.71 6.28 10.74
C HIS A 249 5.75 5.26 10.09
N GLY A 250 5.63 4.06 10.70
CA GLY A 250 4.75 2.98 10.25
C GLY A 250 3.34 2.99 10.84
N MET A 251 2.95 4.03 11.60
CA MET A 251 1.71 4.04 12.39
C MET A 251 0.45 3.83 11.53
N SER A 252 0.34 4.47 10.36
CA SER A 252 -0.87 4.40 9.53
C SER A 252 -1.16 3.02 8.93
N GLY A 253 -0.12 2.20 8.74
CA GLY A 253 -0.24 0.83 8.23
C GLY A 253 -0.48 -0.22 9.32
N SER A 254 -0.50 0.15 10.60
CA SER A 254 -0.62 -0.82 11.70
C SER A 254 -2.05 -0.87 12.25
N ARG A 255 -2.53 -2.08 12.58
CA ARG A 255 -3.82 -2.29 13.25
C ARG A 255 -3.93 -1.53 14.58
N ASP A 256 -2.83 -1.45 15.34
CA ASP A 256 -2.79 -0.67 16.60
C ASP A 256 -2.83 0.84 16.34
N GLY A 257 -2.33 1.28 15.19
CA GLY A 257 -2.36 2.66 14.76
C GLY A 257 -3.78 3.17 14.53
N VAL A 258 -4.73 2.30 14.14
CA VAL A 258 -6.14 2.68 13.93
C VAL A 258 -6.72 3.38 15.17
N LYS A 259 -6.38 2.91 16.37
CA LYS A 259 -6.84 3.53 17.63
C LYS A 259 -6.30 4.95 17.86
N ILE A 260 -5.22 5.31 17.16
CA ILE A 260 -4.58 6.62 17.21
C ILE A 260 -5.17 7.52 16.12
N TRP A 261 -5.18 7.05 14.86
CA TRP A 261 -5.52 7.92 13.74
C TRP A 261 -7.01 7.99 13.44
N TRP A 262 -7.75 6.88 13.56
CA TRP A 262 -9.15 6.83 13.17
C TRP A 262 -10.01 7.86 13.92
N PRO A 263 -9.92 8.02 15.26
CA PRO A 263 -10.79 8.95 15.99
C PRO A 263 -10.66 10.42 15.52
N GLU A 264 -9.45 10.84 15.15
CA GLU A 264 -9.22 12.20 14.65
C GLU A 264 -9.59 12.32 13.17
N THR A 265 -9.34 11.28 12.38
CA THR A 265 -9.80 11.19 10.99
C THR A 265 -11.32 11.24 10.89
N GLU A 266 -12.03 10.55 11.78
CA GLU A 266 -13.49 10.54 11.79
C GLU A 266 -14.08 11.92 12.06
N LYS A 267 -13.51 12.66 13.03
CA LYS A 267 -13.90 14.06 13.29
C LYS A 267 -13.67 14.92 12.06
N PHE A 268 -12.48 14.82 11.46
CA PHE A 268 -12.13 15.56 10.26
C PHE A 268 -13.04 15.23 9.07
N LEU A 269 -13.33 13.95 8.82
CA LEU A 269 -14.23 13.52 7.75
C LEU A 269 -15.64 14.11 7.94
N ARG A 270 -16.16 14.13 9.17
CA ARG A 270 -17.44 14.79 9.48
C ARG A 270 -17.40 16.29 9.18
N GLU A 271 -16.32 16.98 9.59
CA GLU A 271 -16.13 18.41 9.32
C GLU A 271 -16.13 18.73 7.82
N VAL A 272 -15.54 17.87 6.99
CA VAL A 272 -15.45 18.06 5.54
C VAL A 272 -16.59 17.40 4.75
N GLY A 273 -17.65 16.96 5.43
CA GLY A 273 -18.88 16.44 4.81
C GLY A 273 -18.76 15.03 4.22
N MET A 274 -17.86 14.21 4.77
CA MET A 274 -17.56 12.87 4.31
C MET A 274 -18.20 11.81 5.23
N PRO A 275 -18.66 10.65 4.70
CA PRO A 275 -19.34 9.62 5.51
C PRO A 275 -18.38 8.96 6.51
N THR A 276 -18.91 8.59 7.68
CA THR A 276 -18.10 8.04 8.78
C THR A 276 -18.68 6.79 9.42
N GLU A 277 -19.96 6.50 9.14
CA GLU A 277 -20.63 5.34 9.71
C GLU A 277 -20.23 4.05 8.98
N PRO A 278 -19.88 2.97 9.70
CA PRO A 278 -19.69 1.68 9.08
C PRO A 278 -20.98 1.19 8.41
N VAL A 279 -20.89 0.85 7.13
CA VAL A 279 -22.01 0.31 6.33
C VAL A 279 -21.71 -1.09 5.78
N ILE A 280 -20.48 -1.59 5.96
CA ILE A 280 -20.06 -2.93 5.56
C ILE A 280 -19.47 -3.65 6.77
N ALA A 281 -19.94 -4.87 7.01
CA ALA A 281 -19.35 -5.77 7.99
C ALA A 281 -18.08 -6.40 7.41
N LEU A 282 -16.92 -5.86 7.78
CA LEU A 282 -15.62 -6.45 7.49
C LEU A 282 -15.02 -7.01 8.78
N SER A 283 -14.46 -8.21 8.71
CA SER A 283 -13.65 -8.77 9.80
C SER A 283 -12.24 -8.20 9.73
N ASP A 284 -11.61 -7.98 10.88
CA ASP A 284 -10.20 -7.56 10.98
C ASP A 284 -9.21 -8.72 10.80
N GLU A 285 -9.71 -9.97 10.70
CA GLU A 285 -8.88 -11.15 10.46
C GLU A 285 -8.50 -11.26 8.97
N ILE A 286 -7.21 -11.45 8.68
CA ILE A 286 -6.75 -11.86 7.35
C ILE A 286 -7.16 -13.33 7.18
N LYS A 287 -8.29 -13.56 6.51
CA LYS A 287 -8.83 -14.90 6.27
C LYS A 287 -8.11 -15.59 5.12
N ILE A 288 -6.82 -15.88 5.29
CA ILE A 288 -6.22 -16.98 4.53
C ILE A 288 -6.70 -18.27 5.19
N PRO A 289 -7.38 -19.18 4.46
CA PRO A 289 -7.95 -20.38 5.04
C PRO A 289 -6.89 -21.20 5.78
N LYS A 290 -7.16 -21.52 7.04
CA LYS A 290 -6.36 -22.49 7.79
C LYS A 290 -6.44 -23.86 7.08
N THR A 291 -5.32 -24.56 7.01
CA THR A 291 -5.26 -25.96 6.61
C THR A 291 -5.11 -26.87 7.82
N GLU A 292 -5.47 -28.14 7.67
CA GLU A 292 -5.28 -29.17 8.70
C GLU A 292 -3.87 -29.79 8.66
N PHE A 293 -2.90 -29.09 8.05
CA PHE A 293 -1.54 -29.61 7.85
C PHE A 293 -0.80 -29.88 9.17
N ALA A 294 -0.85 -28.93 10.11
CA ALA A 294 -0.25 -29.05 11.44
C ALA A 294 -0.81 -28.00 12.41
N SER A 295 -0.62 -28.19 13.71
CA SER A 295 -0.74 -27.09 14.69
C SER A 295 0.42 -26.11 14.50
N ILE A 296 0.16 -24.82 14.73
CA ILE A 296 1.16 -23.76 14.52
C ILE A 296 2.33 -23.89 15.50
N GLU A 297 2.13 -24.52 16.65
CA GLU A 297 3.16 -24.79 17.66
C GLU A 297 4.08 -25.96 17.25
N ASN A 298 3.72 -26.75 16.24
CA ASN A 298 4.53 -27.88 15.77
C ASN A 298 5.67 -27.41 14.85
N ILE A 299 6.75 -26.89 15.47
CA ILE A 299 7.97 -26.46 14.78
C ILE A 299 8.56 -27.59 13.91
N GLY A 300 8.38 -28.85 14.34
CA GLY A 300 8.83 -30.06 13.62
C GLY A 300 8.25 -30.16 12.22
N ALA A 301 6.98 -29.79 12.07
CA ALA A 301 6.20 -29.91 10.84
C ALA A 301 6.50 -28.84 9.79
N VAL A 302 7.20 -27.75 10.13
CA VAL A 302 7.51 -26.69 9.15
C VAL A 302 8.42 -27.25 8.04
N PRO A 303 7.98 -27.27 6.76
CA PRO A 303 8.74 -27.87 5.68
C PRO A 303 10.06 -27.15 5.40
N TYR A 304 11.08 -27.93 4.98
CA TYR A 304 12.40 -27.45 4.52
C TYR A 304 13.25 -26.69 5.55
N LEU A 305 12.70 -26.42 6.74
CA LEU A 305 13.32 -25.60 7.77
C LEU A 305 14.49 -26.33 8.45
N ARG A 306 15.67 -25.72 8.42
CA ARG A 306 16.87 -26.16 9.14
C ARG A 306 16.91 -25.57 10.57
N ASP A 307 17.85 -25.98 11.40
CA ASP A 307 17.94 -25.60 12.83
C ASP A 307 17.80 -24.10 13.07
N ARG A 308 18.56 -23.27 12.35
CA ARG A 308 18.47 -21.81 12.45
C ARG A 308 17.06 -21.31 12.13
N GLY A 309 16.41 -21.86 11.12
CA GLY A 309 15.04 -21.51 10.77
C GLY A 309 14.04 -21.95 11.84
N ARG A 310 14.23 -23.12 12.47
CA ARG A 310 13.40 -23.59 13.58
C ARG A 310 13.49 -22.69 14.80
N GLU A 311 14.69 -22.21 15.14
CA GLU A 311 14.84 -21.20 16.20
C GLU A 311 14.14 -19.89 15.84
N GLN A 312 14.19 -19.47 14.58
CA GLN A 312 13.53 -18.25 14.12
C GLN A 312 12.01 -18.42 14.02
N TYR A 313 11.51 -19.63 13.79
CA TYR A 313 10.10 -19.95 13.87
C TYR A 313 9.59 -19.84 15.32
N LYS A 314 10.37 -20.25 16.32
CA LYS A 314 10.02 -19.99 17.74
C LYS A 314 9.90 -18.50 18.04
N VAL A 315 10.83 -17.71 17.52
CA VAL A 315 10.77 -16.25 17.64
C VAL A 315 9.50 -15.71 16.98
N PHE A 316 9.17 -16.17 15.76
CA PHE A 316 7.93 -15.83 15.05
C PHE A 316 6.67 -16.11 15.90
N LEU A 317 6.60 -17.25 16.59
CA LEU A 317 5.45 -17.60 17.43
C LEU A 317 5.23 -16.64 18.61
N SER A 318 6.24 -15.86 19.02
CA SER A 318 6.10 -14.87 20.08
C SER A 318 5.77 -13.46 19.56
N LYS A 319 5.57 -13.28 18.26
CA LYS A 319 5.41 -11.96 17.63
C LYS A 319 3.98 -11.47 17.63
N PRO A 320 3.76 -10.14 17.73
CA PRO A 320 2.42 -9.56 17.68
C PRO A 320 1.78 -9.75 16.29
N PHE A 321 0.45 -9.69 16.24
CA PHE A 321 -0.31 -9.70 14.99
C PHE A 321 -0.34 -8.32 14.31
N PRO A 322 -0.56 -8.26 12.98
CA PRO A 322 -0.55 -9.40 12.06
C PRO A 322 0.86 -9.97 11.89
N ARG A 323 1.01 -11.27 11.59
CA ARG A 323 2.33 -11.88 11.34
C ARG A 323 2.25 -12.94 10.26
N ALA A 324 3.34 -13.16 9.54
CA ALA A 324 3.42 -14.22 8.54
C ALA A 324 4.78 -14.92 8.56
N PHE A 325 4.81 -16.16 8.06
CA PHE A 325 6.02 -16.96 7.90
C PHE A 325 6.00 -17.64 6.54
N ALA A 326 7.09 -17.52 5.78
CA ALA A 326 7.25 -18.15 4.47
C ALA A 326 8.48 -19.07 4.44
N VAL A 327 8.40 -20.13 3.64
CA VAL A 327 9.47 -21.11 3.41
C VAL A 327 9.59 -21.46 1.94
N SER A 328 10.74 -21.98 1.54
CA SER A 328 10.95 -22.54 0.20
C SER A 328 11.65 -23.91 0.23
N PRO A 329 11.57 -24.70 -0.86
CA PRO A 329 12.29 -25.96 -0.99
C PRO A 329 13.81 -25.87 -0.86
N THR A 330 14.42 -24.70 -1.06
CA THR A 330 15.87 -24.52 -0.87
C THR A 330 16.26 -24.45 0.62
N GLY A 331 15.27 -24.37 1.52
CA GLY A 331 15.45 -24.12 2.94
C GLY A 331 15.53 -22.63 3.30
N ALA A 332 15.27 -21.73 2.34
CA ALA A 332 15.10 -20.31 2.63
C ALA A 332 13.80 -20.09 3.40
N TRP A 333 13.80 -19.07 4.25
CA TRP A 333 12.65 -18.69 5.06
C TRP A 333 12.73 -17.20 5.39
N SER A 334 11.59 -16.63 5.75
CA SER A 334 11.49 -15.29 6.31
C SER A 334 10.23 -15.21 7.19
N TRP A 335 10.18 -14.20 8.04
CA TRP A 335 8.98 -13.87 8.79
C TRP A 335 8.86 -12.36 8.96
N ALA A 336 7.62 -11.90 9.08
CA ALA A 336 7.28 -10.51 9.31
C ALA A 336 6.20 -10.44 10.38
N GLU A 337 6.19 -9.33 11.08
CA GLU A 337 5.27 -8.99 12.15
C GLU A 337 4.85 -7.54 11.95
N ASP A 338 3.62 -7.24 12.34
CA ASP A 338 3.03 -5.92 12.22
C ASP A 338 3.07 -5.38 10.77
N GLY A 339 2.83 -4.09 10.62
CA GLY A 339 2.83 -3.43 9.34
C GLY A 339 1.58 -3.71 8.53
N ASP A 340 1.61 -3.19 7.31
CA ASP A 340 0.43 -3.13 6.46
C ASP A 340 0.08 -4.48 5.82
N ASP A 341 1.10 -5.22 5.38
CA ASP A 341 0.94 -6.53 4.77
C ASP A 341 2.15 -7.44 5.02
N PRO A 342 2.18 -8.14 6.17
CA PRO A 342 3.26 -9.06 6.47
C PRO A 342 3.31 -10.24 5.48
N VAL A 343 2.22 -10.58 4.78
CA VAL A 343 2.16 -11.71 3.84
C VAL A 343 3.02 -11.46 2.60
N GLU A 344 2.85 -10.30 1.94
CA GLU A 344 3.67 -9.96 0.78
C GLU A 344 5.14 -9.73 1.18
N GLN A 345 5.36 -9.08 2.33
CA GLN A 345 6.71 -8.85 2.86
C GLN A 345 7.50 -10.15 3.05
N VAL A 346 6.89 -11.17 3.67
CA VAL A 346 7.60 -12.45 3.88
C VAL A 346 7.91 -13.15 2.58
N LEU A 347 6.97 -13.19 1.64
CA LEU A 347 7.19 -13.85 0.36
C LEU A 347 8.34 -13.18 -0.40
N ALA A 348 8.36 -11.86 -0.47
CA ALA A 348 9.42 -11.10 -1.12
C ALA A 348 10.78 -11.32 -0.44
N GLU A 349 10.85 -11.25 0.89
CA GLU A 349 12.12 -11.41 1.62
C GLU A 349 12.65 -12.84 1.58
N CYS A 350 11.77 -13.84 1.62
CA CYS A 350 12.15 -15.23 1.43
C CYS A 350 12.70 -15.43 0.01
N GLN A 351 12.04 -14.85 -1.00
CA GLN A 351 12.40 -15.06 -2.40
C GLN A 351 13.80 -14.51 -2.74
N LYS A 352 14.25 -13.44 -2.08
CA LYS A 352 15.63 -12.91 -2.22
C LYS A 352 16.70 -13.96 -1.89
N ASN A 353 16.39 -14.91 -1.03
CA ASN A 353 17.32 -15.94 -0.55
C ASN A 353 17.02 -17.33 -1.15
N SER A 354 16.12 -17.43 -2.13
CA SER A 354 15.67 -18.69 -2.69
C SER A 354 15.69 -18.69 -4.22
N SER A 355 16.24 -19.75 -4.82
CA SER A 355 16.11 -20.02 -6.26
C SER A 355 14.81 -20.76 -6.61
N GLN A 356 14.03 -21.19 -5.62
CA GLN A 356 12.72 -21.82 -5.79
C GLN A 356 11.62 -20.89 -5.23
N PRO A 357 10.36 -21.01 -5.69
CA PRO A 357 9.27 -20.20 -5.18
C PRO A 357 9.09 -20.35 -3.67
N CYS A 358 9.04 -19.21 -2.96
CA CYS A 358 8.63 -19.19 -1.56
C CYS A 358 7.11 -19.31 -1.45
N LYS A 359 6.64 -20.02 -0.42
CA LYS A 359 5.23 -20.22 -0.09
C LYS A 359 4.97 -19.87 1.37
N LEU A 360 3.76 -19.39 1.66
CA LEU A 360 3.32 -19.14 3.02
C LEU A 360 3.16 -20.46 3.77
N TYR A 361 3.70 -20.52 4.98
CA TYR A 361 3.45 -21.61 5.92
C TYR A 361 2.44 -21.20 6.98
N ALA A 362 2.57 -20.01 7.54
CA ALA A 362 1.68 -19.50 8.59
C ALA A 362 1.32 -18.03 8.39
N VAL A 363 0.08 -17.68 8.72
CA VAL A 363 -0.42 -16.31 8.78
C VAL A 363 -1.24 -16.17 10.06
N ASP A 364 -0.88 -15.20 10.90
CA ASP A 364 -1.35 -15.03 12.27
C ASP A 364 -1.20 -16.33 13.09
N ASN A 365 -2.31 -17.00 13.39
CA ASN A 365 -2.35 -18.28 14.09
C ASN A 365 -2.75 -19.47 13.19
N ASN A 366 -2.91 -19.23 11.89
CA ASN A 366 -3.31 -20.25 10.94
C ASN A 366 -2.07 -20.83 10.25
N VAL A 367 -1.92 -22.15 10.28
CA VAL A 367 -1.10 -22.84 9.29
C VAL A 367 -1.89 -22.83 7.97
N VAL A 368 -1.27 -22.32 6.91
CA VAL A 368 -1.88 -22.13 5.58
C VAL A 368 -1.20 -22.99 4.52
N TRP A 369 -0.33 -23.91 4.95
CA TRP A 369 0.44 -24.77 4.07
C TRP A 369 -0.45 -25.81 3.38
N ALA A 370 -0.34 -25.88 2.05
CA ALA A 370 -0.93 -26.94 1.24
C ALA A 370 0.16 -27.53 0.34
N ASP A 371 0.44 -28.83 0.50
CA ASP A 371 1.32 -29.56 -0.42
C ASP A 371 0.72 -29.58 -1.82
N ASN A 372 1.57 -29.51 -2.86
CA ASN A 372 1.26 -29.39 -4.29
C ASN A 372 -0.10 -30.01 -4.71
N GLN A 373 -1.18 -29.26 -4.51
CA GLN A 373 -2.33 -29.31 -5.38
C GLN A 373 -2.02 -28.37 -6.54
N PRO A 374 -2.21 -28.81 -7.81
CA PRO A 374 -2.12 -27.90 -8.94
C PRO A 374 -3.08 -26.74 -8.67
N VAL A 375 -2.65 -25.52 -8.98
CA VAL A 375 -3.51 -24.34 -8.98
C VAL A 375 -4.68 -24.67 -9.89
N THR A 376 -5.84 -25.00 -9.33
CA THR A 376 -7.07 -25.16 -10.10
C THR A 376 -7.42 -23.78 -10.64
N THR A 377 -7.05 -23.54 -11.90
CA THR A 377 -7.67 -22.55 -12.76
C THR A 377 -9.19 -22.69 -12.63
N ALA A 378 -9.84 -21.61 -12.21
CA ALA A 378 -11.26 -21.31 -12.33
C ALA A 378 -12.21 -22.52 -12.32
N ALA A 379 -12.96 -22.69 -11.21
CA ALA A 379 -14.24 -23.37 -11.28
C ALA A 379 -15.11 -22.66 -12.34
N ALA A 380 -15.39 -23.35 -13.44
CA ALA A 380 -16.40 -22.92 -14.39
C ALA A 380 -17.75 -22.77 -13.65
N PRO A 381 -18.56 -21.75 -13.97
CA PRO A 381 -19.86 -21.60 -13.36
C PRO A 381 -20.75 -22.77 -13.78
N VAL A 382 -21.20 -23.56 -12.80
CA VAL A 382 -22.29 -24.51 -12.99
C VAL A 382 -23.56 -23.67 -13.18
N ALA A 383 -24.14 -23.75 -14.37
CA ALA A 383 -25.38 -23.07 -14.71
C ALA A 383 -26.54 -23.50 -13.79
N PRO A 384 -27.45 -22.60 -13.42
CA PRO A 384 -28.63 -22.97 -12.65
C PRO A 384 -29.56 -23.83 -13.52
N SER A 385 -29.89 -25.03 -13.04
CA SER A 385 -30.92 -25.86 -13.64
C SER A 385 -32.28 -25.19 -13.50
N ALA A 386 -32.84 -24.72 -14.61
CA ALA A 386 -34.23 -24.33 -14.69
C ALA A 386 -35.12 -25.58 -14.62
N GLN A 387 -35.85 -25.75 -13.52
CA GLN A 387 -37.00 -26.66 -13.48
C GLN A 387 -38.18 -25.94 -14.14
N ALA A 388 -38.58 -26.44 -15.30
CA ALA A 388 -39.82 -26.06 -15.96
C ALA A 388 -41.01 -26.68 -15.22
N LEU A 389 -41.94 -25.82 -14.82
CA LEU A 389 -43.30 -26.20 -14.47
C LEU A 389 -44.03 -26.66 -15.74
N THR A 390 -44.43 -27.92 -15.80
CA THR A 390 -45.55 -28.36 -16.63
C THR A 390 -46.36 -29.39 -15.85
N GLY A 391 -47.57 -29.00 -15.43
CA GLY A 391 -48.66 -29.95 -15.20
C GLY A 391 -49.22 -30.47 -16.54
N PRO A 392 -50.38 -31.15 -16.56
CA PRO A 392 -51.32 -31.40 -15.47
C PRO A 392 -51.02 -32.65 -14.62
#